data_AF-A0A5K8AJ85-F1
#
_entry.id   AF-A0A5K8AJ85-F1
#
_cell.length_a   1.000
_cell.length_b   1.000
_cell.length_c   1.000
_cell.angle_alpha   90.00
_cell.angle_beta   90.00
_cell.angle_gamma   90.00
#
_symmetry.space_group_name_H-M   'P 1'
#
loop_
_entity.id
_entity.type
_entity.pdbx_description
1 polymer ?
#
loop_
_entity_poly.entity_id
_entity_poly.type
_entity_poly.pdbx_seq_one_letter_code
_entity_poly.pdbx_strand_id
1 'polypeptide(L)' 'MHHSSTKEKPKMDPNVVLIKPEQFSKNPDGSWSSKQNTDIQNAFGIYRINPGMTFRKNQSHWGLDIAALLDQEEAK' A
#
# COMPACT_ATOMS: atom_id res chain seq x y z
N MET A 1 1.10 -39.41 2.23
CA MET A 1 0.44 -38.32 2.99
C MET A 1 0.64 -37.05 2.20
N HIS A 2 -0.43 -36.41 1.75
CA HIS A 2 -0.37 -35.24 0.88
C HIS A 2 0.25 -34.06 1.63
N HIS A 3 1.27 -33.43 1.03
CA HIS A 3 1.76 -32.13 1.47
C HIS A 3 0.65 -31.11 1.19
N SER A 4 -0.14 -30.78 2.21
CA SER A 4 -1.05 -29.63 2.16
C SER A 4 -0.21 -28.36 2.19
N SER A 5 0.34 -27.96 1.04
CA SER A 5 0.73 -26.57 0.82
C SER A 5 -0.55 -25.75 0.86
N THR A 6 -0.88 -25.19 2.03
CA THR A 6 -1.84 -24.10 2.14
C THR A 6 -1.28 -22.92 1.35
N LYS A 7 -1.51 -22.91 0.03
CA LYS A 7 -1.49 -21.68 -0.75
C LYS A 7 -2.60 -20.83 -0.15
N GLU A 8 -2.24 -19.88 0.72
CA GLU A 8 -3.19 -18.87 1.20
C GLU A 8 -3.88 -18.29 -0.03
N LYS A 9 -5.19 -18.52 -0.13
CA LYS A 9 -5.98 -17.96 -1.22
C LYS A 9 -6.01 -16.44 -1.03
N PRO A 10 -5.83 -15.65 -2.10
CA PRO A 10 -5.99 -14.20 -2.05
C PRO A 10 -7.32 -13.83 -1.37
N LYS A 11 -7.28 -12.96 -0.36
CA LYS A 11 -8.50 -12.50 0.35
C LYS A 11 -9.29 -11.47 -0.48
N MET A 12 -8.63 -10.88 -1.47
CA MET A 12 -9.18 -9.96 -2.47
C MET A 12 -8.46 -10.18 -3.80
N ASP A 13 -8.94 -9.50 -4.85
CA ASP A 13 -8.30 -9.53 -6.16
C ASP A 13 -6.83 -9.10 -6.06
N PRO A 14 -5.87 -9.86 -6.61
CA PRO A 14 -4.43 -9.57 -6.47
C PRO A 14 -4.00 -8.23 -7.07
N ASN A 15 -4.83 -7.66 -7.95
CA ASN A 15 -4.58 -6.38 -8.59
C ASN A 15 -5.21 -5.19 -7.86
N VAL A 16 -6.00 -5.44 -6.81
CA VAL A 16 -6.66 -4.38 -6.02
C VAL A 16 -5.81 -4.05 -4.80
N VAL A 17 -5.53 -2.76 -4.63
CA VAL A 17 -4.94 -2.20 -3.41
C VAL A 17 -5.91 -1.16 -2.86
N LEU A 18 -6.31 -1.32 -1.61
CA LEU A 18 -7.13 -0.34 -0.90
C LEU A 18 -6.20 0.61 -0.16
N ILE A 19 -6.19 1.86 -0.60
CA ILE A 19 -5.43 2.96 0.00
C ILE A 19 -6.31 4.20 0.02
N LYS A 20 -6.16 5.01 1.07
CA LYS A 20 -6.96 6.21 1.29
C LYS A 20 -6.07 7.46 1.13
N PRO A 21 -5.99 8.08 -0.05
CA PRO A 21 -5.05 9.17 -0.32
C PRO A 21 -5.20 10.35 0.64
N GLU A 22 -6.40 10.59 1.16
CA GLU A 22 -6.68 11.66 2.13
C GLU A 22 -5.87 11.52 3.44
N GLN A 23 -5.45 10.30 3.79
CA GLN A 23 -4.64 10.02 4.99
C GLN A 23 -3.14 10.27 4.78
N PHE A 24 -2.73 10.63 3.57
CA PHE A 24 -1.35 10.94 3.21
C PHE A 24 -1.20 12.39 2.77
N SER A 25 0.00 12.94 2.89
CA SER A 25 0.37 14.24 2.38
C SER A 25 1.40 14.07 1.27
N LYS A 26 1.19 14.73 0.14
CA LYS A 26 2.20 14.84 -0.92
C LYS A 26 3.24 15.88 -0.52
N ASN A 27 4.50 15.50 -0.59
CA ASN A 27 5.64 16.36 -0.28
C ASN A 27 6.12 17.10 -1.54
N PRO A 28 6.83 18.24 -1.41
CA PRO A 28 7.34 18.99 -2.56
C PRO A 28 8.31 18.22 -3.46
N ASP A 29 8.98 17.20 -2.92
CA ASP A 29 9.89 16.32 -3.67
C ASP A 29 9.15 15.19 -4.43
N GLY A 30 7.81 15.17 -4.37
CA GLY A 30 6.97 14.15 -5.00
C GLY A 30 6.87 12.84 -4.22
N SER A 31 7.43 12.76 -3.01
CA SER A 31 7.18 11.67 -2.07
C SER A 31 5.86 11.87 -1.33
N TRP A 32 5.39 10.84 -0.64
CA TRP A 32 4.17 10.87 0.17
C TRP A 32 4.47 10.47 1.60
N SER A 33 3.92 11.20 2.57
CA SER A 33 4.07 10.89 4.00
C SER A 33 2.72 10.61 4.64
N SER A 34 2.66 9.60 5.51
CA SER A 34 1.45 9.29 6.27
C SER A 34 1.17 10.39 7.31
N LYS A 35 -0.02 11.00 7.27
CA LYS A 35 -0.44 12.03 8.24
C LYS A 35 -0.82 11.42 9.59
N GLN A 36 -1.33 10.19 9.57
CA GLN A 36 -1.86 9.48 10.73
C GLN A 36 -1.62 7.96 10.60
N ASN A 37 -2.02 7.18 11.61
CA ASN A 37 -2.06 5.74 11.48
C ASN A 37 -3.01 5.36 10.34
N THR A 38 -2.52 4.54 9.42
CA THR A 38 -3.26 4.16 8.21
C THR A 38 -3.00 2.71 7.89
N ASP A 39 -3.98 2.06 7.30
CA ASP A 39 -3.89 0.68 6.87
C ASP A 39 -3.93 0.64 5.35
N ILE A 40 -2.94 -0.02 4.75
CA ILE A 40 -2.92 -0.34 3.32
C ILE A 40 -3.28 -1.81 3.18
N GLN A 41 -4.31 -2.12 2.41
CA GLN A 41 -4.78 -3.49 2.25
C GLN A 41 -4.57 -3.97 0.81
N ASN A 42 -4.06 -5.20 0.66
CA ASN A 42 -3.97 -5.88 -0.62
C ASN A 42 -4.40 -7.36 -0.47
N ALA A 43 -4.28 -8.13 -1.55
CA ALA A 43 -4.59 -9.56 -1.56
C ALA A 43 -3.84 -10.42 -0.54
N PHE A 44 -2.68 -9.96 -0.08
CA PHE A 44 -1.78 -10.69 0.82
C PHE A 44 -1.95 -10.29 2.28
N GLY A 45 -2.54 -9.13 2.59
CA GLY A 45 -2.78 -8.72 3.97
C GLY A 45 -3.08 -7.24 4.16
N ILE A 46 -2.97 -6.83 5.42
CA ILE A 46 -3.09 -5.43 5.86
C ILE A 46 -1.73 -4.98 6.39
N TYR A 47 -1.21 -3.89 5.84
CA TYR A 47 0.02 -3.25 6.29
C TYR A 47 -0.33 -1.97 7.04
N ARG A 48 0.02 -1.93 8.32
CA ARG A 48 -0.19 -0.76 9.16
C ARG A 48 0.99 0.21 9.03
N ILE A 49 0.66 1.43 8.64
CA ILE A 49 1.58 2.53 8.41
C ILE A 49 1.51 3.50 9.59
N ASN A 50 2.67 3.80 10.15
CA ASN A 50 2.78 4.77 11.24
C ASN A 50 2.84 6.21 10.68
N PRO A 51 2.36 7.20 11.45
CA PRO A 51 2.51 8.62 11.11
C PRO A 51 3.98 8.96 10.84
N GLY A 52 4.23 9.81 9.84
CA GLY A 52 5.57 10.26 9.44
C GLY A 52 6.34 9.29 8.55
N MET A 53 5.87 8.05 8.35
CA MET A 53 6.45 7.15 7.37
C MET A 53 6.30 7.72 5.96
N THR A 54 7.40 7.73 5.20
CA THR A 54 7.49 8.38 3.89
C THR A 54 7.76 7.35 2.78
N PHE A 55 7.09 7.51 1.65
CA PHE A 55 7.13 6.64 0.48
C PHE A 55 7.59 7.45 -0.72
N ARG A 56 8.61 6.97 -1.42
CA ARG A 56 9.15 7.63 -2.62
C ARG A 56 8.75 6.85 -3.86
N LYS A 57 8.60 7.56 -4.98
CA LYS A 57 8.38 6.92 -6.29
C LYS A 57 9.52 5.97 -6.62
N ASN A 58 9.18 4.88 -7.31
CA ASN A 58 10.07 3.80 -7.69
C ASN A 58 10.69 3.05 -6.49
N GLN A 59 10.15 3.23 -5.28
CA GLN A 59 10.53 2.42 -4.12
C GLN A 59 9.40 1.46 -3.75
N SER A 60 9.74 0.17 -3.76
CA SER A 60 8.81 -0.89 -3.42
C SER A 60 8.75 -1.11 -1.91
N HIS A 61 7.55 -1.03 -1.34
CA HIS A 61 7.24 -1.44 0.01
C HIS A 61 6.27 -2.62 -0.06
N TRP A 62 6.70 -3.78 0.47
CA TRP A 62 5.91 -5.02 0.40
C TRP A 62 5.49 -5.41 -1.02
N GLY A 63 6.33 -5.11 -2.02
CA GLY A 63 6.04 -5.38 -3.43
C GLY A 63 5.19 -4.30 -4.11
N LEU A 64 4.85 -3.20 -3.43
CA LEU A 64 4.01 -2.12 -3.95
C LEU A 64 4.76 -0.79 -4.00
N ASP A 65 4.61 -0.04 -5.09
CA ASP A 65 5.03 1.37 -5.12
C ASP A 65 3.88 2.23 -4.58
N ILE A 66 3.91 2.47 -3.27
CA ILE A 66 2.86 3.21 -2.56
C ILE A 66 2.74 4.65 -3.08
N ALA A 67 3.85 5.29 -3.43
CA ALA A 67 3.82 6.66 -3.96
C ALA A 67 3.15 6.72 -5.34
N ALA A 68 3.42 5.75 -6.21
CA ALA A 68 2.76 5.66 -7.51
C ALA A 68 1.26 5.32 -7.40
N LEU A 69 0.87 4.51 -6.42
CA LEU A 69 -0.53 4.21 -6.14
C LEU A 69 -1.28 5.45 -5.63
N LEU A 70 -0.68 6.21 -4.70
CA LEU A 70 -1.26 7.44 -4.19
C LEU A 70 -1.43 8.50 -5.29
N ASP A 71 -0.46 8.63 -6.19
CA ASP A 71 -0.56 9.52 -7.35
C ASP A 71 -1.72 9.12 -8.28
N GLN A 72 -1.97 7.82 -8.48
CA GLN A 72 -3.09 7.34 -9.31
C GLN A 72 -4.44 7.62 -8.64
N GLU A 73 -4.54 7.44 -7.32
CA GLU A 73 -5.76 7.73 -6.59
C GLU A 73 -6.02 9.24 -6.45
N GLU A 74 -4.98 10.08 -6.39
CA GLU A 74 -5.11 11.54 -6.41
C GLU A 74 -5.60 12.07 -7.77
N ALA A 75 -5.22 11.40 -8.87
CA ALA A 75 -5.58 11.82 -10.23
C ALA A 75 -7.01 11.40 -10.66
N LYS A 76 -7.74 10.66 -9.83
CA LYS A 76 -9.12 10.25 -10.05
C LYS A 76 -10.11 11.26 -9.49
#